data_AF-A0A2V6G579-F1
#
_entry.id   AF-A0A2V6G579-F1
#
_cell.length_a   1.000
_cell.length_b   1.000
_cell.length_c   1.000
_cell.angle_alpha   90.00
_cell.angle_beta   90.00
_cell.angle_gamma   90.00
#
_symmetry.space_group_name_H-M   'P 1'
#
loop_
_entity.id
_entity.type
_entity.pdbx_description
1 polymer ?
#
loop_
_entity_poly.entity_id
_entity_poly.type
_entity_poly.pdbx_seq_one_letter_code
_entity_poly.pdbx_strand_id
1 'polypeptide(L)' 'MPSSFQIVLVAGVFCLVATIARADSEIVIAIRYLQAQGTSHSHLYLYREDGKLLRQLTKDDSGQDSAPIFSPDGRWSF' A
#
# COMPACT_ATOMS: atom_id res chain seq x y z
N MET A 1 15.64 -26.88 29.92
CA MET A 1 15.64 -25.40 29.99
C MET A 1 16.65 -24.90 28.97
N PRO A 2 16.27 -24.02 28.02
CA PRO A 2 17.22 -23.48 27.06
C PRO A 2 18.31 -22.68 27.79
N SER A 3 19.56 -22.76 27.32
CA SER A 3 20.67 -22.02 27.94
C SER A 3 20.60 -20.55 27.58
N SER A 4 21.16 -19.69 28.44
CA SER A 4 21.20 -18.22 28.22
C SER A 4 21.80 -17.85 26.86
N PHE A 5 22.75 -18.64 26.36
CA PHE A 5 23.34 -18.48 25.04
C PHE A 5 22.35 -18.74 23.89
N GLN A 6 21.53 -19.79 23.99
CA GLN A 6 20.50 -20.08 22.99
C GLN A 6 19.45 -18.97 22.92
N ILE A 7 19.07 -18.41 24.07
CA ILE A 7 18.08 -17.32 24.13
C ILE A 7 18.61 -16.06 23.45
N VAL A 8 19.87 -15.69 23.72
CA VAL A 8 20.50 -14.51 23.08
C VAL A 8 20.65 -14.71 21.58
N LEU A 9 21.02 -15.92 21.14
CA LEU A 9 21.19 -16.23 19.72
C LEU A 9 19.85 -16.17 18.97
N VAL A 10 18.78 -16.75 19.53
CA VAL A 10 17.43 -16.69 18.94
C VAL A 10 16.90 -15.27 18.92
N ALA A 11 17.05 -14.51 20.01
CA ALA A 11 16.65 -13.11 20.05
C ALA A 11 17.44 -12.25 19.05
N GLY A 12 18.74 -12.51 18.89
CA GLY A 12 19.60 -11.82 17.93
C GLY A 12 19.19 -12.08 16.48
N VAL A 13 18.94 -13.34 16.11
CA VAL A 13 18.46 -13.70 14.77
C VAL A 13 17.07 -13.11 14.51
N PHE A 14 16.17 -13.14 15.50
CA PHE A 14 14.84 -12.54 15.37
C PHE A 14 14.90 -11.03 15.16
N CYS A 15 15.68 -10.30 15.97
CA CYS A 15 15.90 -8.86 15.78
C CYS A 15 16.51 -8.55 14.42
N LEU A 16 17.50 -9.34 13.98
CA LEU A 16 18.11 -9.18 12.67
C LEU A 16 17.07 -9.34 11.57
N VAL A 17 16.33 -10.45 11.53
CA VAL A 17 15.27 -10.70 10.53
C VAL A 17 14.20 -9.61 10.55
N ALA A 18 13.75 -9.16 11.72
CA ALA A 18 12.75 -8.09 11.83
C ALA A 18 13.23 -6.75 11.24
N THR A 19 14.53 -6.45 11.29
CA THR A 19 15.07 -5.24 10.66
C THR A 19 15.16 -5.31 9.13
N ILE A 20 15.31 -6.51 8.55
CA ILE A 20 15.39 -6.70 7.09
C ILE A 20 14.00 -6.92 6.47
N ALA A 21 13.04 -7.45 7.25
CA ALA A 21 11.69 -7.80 6.80
C ALA A 21 10.72 -6.61 6.86
N ARG A 22 11.17 -5.38 6.53
CA ARG A 22 10.23 -4.29 6.29
C ARG A 22 9.40 -4.66 5.06
N ALA A 23 8.10 -4.86 5.25
CA ALA A 23 7.18 -4.97 4.12
C ALA A 23 7.18 -3.62 3.37
N ASP A 24 7.29 -3.68 2.04
CA ASP A 24 7.16 -2.49 1.20
C ASP A 24 5.81 -1.81 1.50
N SER A 25 5.81 -0.51 1.82
CA SER A 25 4.55 0.20 2.03
C SER A 25 3.84 0.40 0.69
N GLU A 26 2.50 0.28 0.70
CA GLU A 26 1.65 0.61 -0.44
C GLU A 26 0.93 1.93 -0.19
N ILE A 27 0.76 2.73 -1.24
CA ILE A 27 0.16 4.06 -1.22
C ILE A 27 -0.97 4.09 -2.26
N VAL A 28 -2.14 4.64 -1.88
CA VAL A 28 -3.21 4.91 -2.84
C VAL A 28 -3.20 6.38 -3.23
N ILE A 29 -3.18 6.63 -4.54
CA ILE A 29 -3.16 7.96 -5.14
C ILE A 29 -4.37 8.13 -6.05
N ALA A 30 -5.09 9.23 -5.89
CA ALA A 30 -6.09 9.67 -6.86
C ALA A 30 -5.41 10.48 -7.97
N ILE A 31 -5.57 10.05 -9.22
CA ILE A 31 -5.06 10.77 -10.39
C ILE A 31 -6.25 11.31 -11.17
N ARG A 32 -6.27 12.62 -11.41
CA ARG A 32 -7.31 13.29 -12.19
C ARG A 32 -6.82 13.65 -13.59
N TYR A 33 -7.56 13.22 -14.60
CA TYR A 33 -7.32 13.53 -16.00
C TYR A 33 -8.20 14.69 -16.42
N LEU A 34 -7.60 15.87 -16.62
CA LEU A 34 -8.31 17.09 -17.00
C LEU A 34 -8.53 17.13 -18.51
N GLN A 35 -9.78 17.31 -18.92
CA GLN A 35 -10.17 17.50 -20.31
C GLN A 35 -10.48 18.98 -20.56
N ALA A 36 -10.09 19.50 -21.73
CA ALA A 36 -10.42 20.88 -22.12
C ALA A 36 -11.91 21.05 -22.51
N GLN A 37 -12.54 19.97 -22.97
CA GLN A 37 -13.96 19.89 -23.30
C GLN A 37 -14.49 18.52 -22.85
N GLY A 38 -15.75 18.46 -22.41
CA GLY A 38 -16.35 17.24 -21.86
C GLY A 38 -16.07 17.05 -20.36
N THR A 39 -16.26 15.81 -19.88
CA THR A 39 -16.13 15.47 -18.46
C THR A 39 -14.71 15.00 -18.14
N SER A 40 -14.14 15.50 -17.04
CA SER A 40 -12.87 15.01 -16.51
C SER A 40 -13.12 13.87 -15.53
N HIS A 41 -12.21 12.90 -15.45
CA HIS A 41 -12.34 11.71 -14.59
C HIS A 41 -11.16 11.59 -13.62
N SER A 42 -11.37 10.94 -12.49
CA SER A 42 -10.30 10.54 -11.60
C SER A 42 -10.45 9.09 -11.18
N HIS A 43 -9.32 8.39 -11.11
CA HIS A 43 -9.26 7.02 -10.64
C HIS A 43 -8.23 6.86 -9.53
N LEU A 44 -8.41 5.79 -8.76
CA LEU A 44 -7.48 5.40 -7.71
C LEU A 44 -6.44 4.42 -8.24
N TYR A 45 -5.19 4.64 -7.87
CA TYR A 45 -4.04 3.83 -8.26
C TYR A 45 -3.26 3.39 -7.02
N LEU A 46 -2.80 2.14 -7.05
CA LEU A 46 -1.97 1.56 -6.01
C LEU A 46 -0.50 1.63 -6.45
N TYR A 47 0.29 2.30 -5.62
CA TYR A 47 1.73 2.44 -5.78
C TYR A 47 2.44 1.76 -4.63
N ARG A 48 3.69 1.37 -4.88
CA ARG A 48 4.65 1.07 -3.82
C ARG A 48 5.36 2.36 -3.40
N GLU A 49 5.90 2.38 -2.19
CA GLU A 49 6.64 3.53 -1.64
C GLU A 49 7.85 3.97 -2.49
N ASP A 50 8.42 3.08 -3.31
CA ASP A 50 9.50 3.39 -4.26
C ASP A 50 9.02 4.07 -5.56
N GLY A 51 7.72 4.35 -5.67
CA GLY A 51 7.10 4.97 -6.85
C GLY A 51 6.71 3.97 -7.95
N LYS A 52 6.91 2.65 -7.75
CA LYS A 52 6.45 1.64 -8.70
C LYS A 52 4.92 1.56 -8.70
N LEU A 53 4.32 1.82 -9.87
CA LEU A 53 2.90 1.54 -10.09
C LEU A 53 2.64 0.04 -9.97
N LEU A 54 1.75 -0.36 -9.07
CA LEU A 54 1.37 -1.77 -8.87
C LEU A 54 0.12 -2.10 -9.70
N ARG A 55 -0.95 -1.31 -9.57
CA ARG A 55 -2.19 -1.46 -10.36
C ARG A 55 -3.14 -0.27 -10.27
N GLN A 56 -4.06 -0.16 -11.22
CA GLN A 56 -5.24 0.70 -11.13
C GLN A 56 -6.36 -0.01 -10.34
N LEU A 57 -6.97 0.69 -9.38
CA LEU A 57 -7.99 0.15 -8.47
C LEU A 57 -9.42 0.38 -8.97
N THR A 58 -9.70 1.54 -9.55
CA THR A 58 -11.00 1.89 -10.12
C THR A 58 -10.89 2.13 -11.62
N LYS A 59 -11.88 1.71 -12.39
CA LYS A 59 -11.85 1.74 -13.87
C LYS A 59 -13.14 2.30 -14.49
N ASP A 60 -14.09 2.66 -13.64
CA ASP A 60 -15.37 3.16 -14.10
C ASP A 60 -15.31 4.68 -14.28
N ASP A 61 -15.86 5.16 -15.39
CA ASP A 61 -15.84 6.56 -15.79
C ASP A 61 -17.12 7.31 -15.36
N SER A 62 -17.97 6.75 -14.50
CA SER A 62 -19.22 7.44 -14.10
C SER A 62 -19.01 8.57 -13.09
N GLY A 63 -17.82 8.68 -12.48
CA GLY A 63 -17.59 9.57 -11.34
C GLY A 63 -16.17 10.08 -11.16
N GLN A 64 -15.90 10.61 -9.97
CA GLN A 64 -14.56 11.01 -9.50
C GLN A 64 -14.17 10.15 -8.30
N ASP A 65 -13.23 9.23 -8.48
CA ASP A 65 -12.66 8.51 -7.35
C ASP A 65 -11.49 9.35 -6.78
N SER A 66 -11.70 9.96 -5.61
CA SER A 66 -10.76 10.95 -5.06
C SER A 66 -10.39 10.77 -3.59
N ALA A 67 -11.16 9.99 -2.83
CA ALA A 67 -10.94 9.79 -1.40
C ALA A 67 -11.01 8.30 -1.06
N PRO A 68 -9.88 7.55 -1.08
CA PRO A 68 -9.89 6.16 -0.66
C PRO A 68 -10.21 6.06 0.83
N ILE A 69 -11.13 5.17 1.19
CA ILE A 69 -11.41 4.81 2.58
C ILE A 69 -10.80 3.44 2.84
N PHE A 70 -9.87 3.38 3.78
CA PHE A 70 -9.25 2.13 4.20
C PHE A 70 -10.14 1.44 5.22
N SER A 71 -10.53 0.19 4.94
CA SER A 71 -11.13 -0.64 5.95
C SER A 71 -10.04 -1.20 6.88
N PRO A 72 -10.34 -1.45 8.17
CA PRO A 72 -9.38 -2.04 9.10
C PRO A 72 -8.92 -3.44 8.71
N ASP A 73 -9.71 -4.17 7.91
CA ASP A 73 -9.41 -5.53 7.43
C ASP A 73 -8.65 -5.55 6.09
N GLY A 74 -8.26 -4.39 5.56
CA GLY A 74 -7.50 -4.26 4.32
C GLY A 74 -8.31 -4.51 3.03
N ARG A 75 -9.63 -4.60 3.11
CA ARG A 75 -10.55 -4.71 1.96
C ARG A 75 -11.24 -3.38 1.64
N TRP A 76 -10.85 -2.80 0.52
CA TRP A 76 -11.35 -1.54 -0.01
C TRP A 76 -12.89 -1.48 -0.11
N SER A 77 -13.48 -0.37 0.35
CA SER A 77 -14.81 0.07 -0.08
C SER A 77 -14.64 1.37 -0.87
N PHE A 78 -15.05 1.36 -2.14
CA PHE A 78 -15.15 2.53 -3.01
C PHE A 78 -16.62 2.96 -3.10
#